data_AF-A0A956X513-F1
#
_entry.id   AF-A0A956X513-F1
#
_cell.length_a   1.000
_cell.length_b   1.000
_cell.length_c   1.000
_cell.angle_alpha   90.00
_cell.angle_beta   90.00
_cell.angle_gamma   90.00
#
_symmetry.space_group_name_H-M   'P 1'
#
loop_
_entity.id
_entity.type
_entity.pdbx_description
1 polymer ?
#
loop_
_entity_poly.entity_id
_entity_poly.type
_entity_poly.pdbx_seq_one_letter_code
_entity_poly.pdbx_strand_id
1 'polypeptide(L)'
;MAELGESLSERELDVMHCVVNGASNKEVASELSISENTVKVHLRNIYTKLGVSSRTEATTAALQLGLVTIPGVETAVTDPPPAADTAVDGPITEAEVLDPPAPPKRAAWLTAVIVGGLIVALLLIVAIFGRQMLEAPPTPSPTATLVPFVEEPIGQTRWSVSRPLTRPTANMATAAIGLDLFQIGGETADGVVNSVTRYDTLQNVWQEMAAKPTAVADTTAAVLFGEIYVPGGRLADGTPTNRVEAYSPANNAWRPVANLPQAIAGGLTLTDGSYLYLFGGWDGENVLDTAFLYDLNTDSWRPLPPLPQAKAFAAGGQVTGSLYVVGGTDGGVALDSCHALDITTETWNDCPSMLAPRSGAGSAVLFNKLYVIGGLDGDQPITFSEFYDPNTATWQVVNTPMLEEHPTWSNMGVTNVETRIYALGGRFADELQAGSYVYTPVIYQTFIPAAAAESGGEATQEP
;
A
#
# COMPACT_ATOMS: atom_id res chain seq x y z
N MET A 1 3.78 10.35 19.93
CA MET A 1 3.44 10.36 18.49
C MET A 1 3.46 11.80 18.06
N ALA A 2 4.02 12.11 16.89
CA ALA A 2 4.03 13.48 16.38
C ALA A 2 2.61 13.88 15.93
N GLU A 3 2.15 15.07 16.30
CA GLU A 3 0.85 15.60 15.89
C GLU A 3 1.00 16.73 14.86
N LEU A 4 0.00 16.89 13.99
CA LEU A 4 -0.02 17.94 12.98
C LEU A 4 -0.01 19.32 13.64
N GLY A 5 0.96 20.17 13.27
CA GLY A 5 1.13 21.52 13.82
C GLY A 5 1.95 21.59 15.12
N GLU A 6 2.49 20.48 15.61
CA GLU A 6 3.43 20.47 16.74
C GLU A 6 4.80 21.06 16.32
N SER A 7 5.49 21.76 17.22
CA SER A 7 6.84 22.27 16.95
C SER A 7 7.86 21.15 16.72
N LEU A 8 8.80 21.38 15.81
CA LEU A 8 9.93 20.49 15.59
C LEU A 8 10.82 20.46 16.83
N SER A 9 11.24 19.26 17.25
CA SER A 9 12.26 19.11 18.30
C SER A 9 13.64 19.54 17.79
N GLU A 10 14.57 19.80 18.71
CA GLU A 10 15.96 20.19 18.37
C GLU A 10 16.63 19.19 17.43
N ARG A 11 16.42 17.88 17.66
CA ARG A 11 16.92 16.80 16.80
C ARG A 11 16.25 16.76 15.41
N GLU A 12 14.98 17.15 15.33
CA GLU A 12 14.26 17.24 14.05
C GLU A 12 14.68 18.50 13.26
N LEU A 13 15.06 19.57 13.95
CA LEU A 13 15.64 20.76 13.33
C LEU A 13 17.04 20.47 12.76
N ASP A 14 17.90 19.76 13.50
CA ASP A 14 19.21 19.31 13.00
C ASP A 14 19.07 18.49 11.71
N VAL A 15 18.14 17.54 11.70
CA VAL A 15 17.81 16.74 10.51
C VAL A 15 17.31 17.64 9.37
N MET A 16 16.45 18.62 9.65
CA MET A 16 15.98 19.55 8.62
C MET A 16 17.08 20.45 8.06
N HIS A 17 18.04 20.88 8.88
CA HIS A 17 19.20 21.65 8.40
C HIS A 17 19.99 20.87 7.35
N CYS A 18 20.30 19.61 7.61
CA CYS A 18 20.98 18.75 6.63
C CYS A 18 20.12 18.54 5.37
N VAL A 19 18.79 18.36 5.55
CA VAL A 19 17.88 18.12 4.43
C VAL A 19 17.73 19.32 3.51
N VAL A 20 17.62 20.54 4.06
CA VAL A 20 17.57 21.79 3.28
C VAL A 20 18.85 22.02 2.47
N ASN A 21 20.00 21.58 3.00
CA ASN A 21 21.29 21.63 2.31
C ASN A 21 21.47 20.53 1.24
N GLY A 22 20.46 19.68 1.00
CA GLY A 22 20.48 18.66 -0.04
C GLY A 22 21.09 17.31 0.37
N ALA A 23 21.41 17.09 1.65
CA ALA A 23 22.08 15.88 2.12
C ALA A 23 21.18 14.62 2.05
N SER A 24 21.63 13.55 1.41
CA SER A 24 20.96 12.25 1.40
C SER A 24 20.81 11.65 2.81
N ASN A 25 19.89 10.70 3.02
CA ASN A 25 19.68 10.09 4.35
C ASN A 25 20.95 9.47 4.94
N LYS A 26 21.84 8.94 4.09
CA LYS A 26 23.14 8.40 4.47
C LYS A 26 24.11 9.50 4.93
N GLU A 27 24.09 10.64 4.26
CA GLU A 27 24.89 11.81 4.64
C GLU A 27 24.37 12.43 5.95
N VAL A 28 23.05 12.58 6.12
CA VAL A 28 22.45 13.03 7.38
C VAL A 28 22.79 12.08 8.53
N ALA A 29 22.72 10.77 8.31
CA ALA A 29 23.09 9.76 9.30
C ALA A 29 24.56 9.89 9.72
N SER A 30 25.45 10.08 8.75
CA SER A 30 26.88 10.28 8.98
C SER A 30 27.18 11.59 9.71
N GLU A 31 26.51 12.69 9.33
CA GLU A 31 26.74 14.03 9.88
C GLU A 31 26.23 14.15 11.32
N LEU A 32 25.07 13.56 11.61
CA LEU A 32 24.44 13.60 12.94
C LEU A 32 24.82 12.41 13.83
N SER A 33 25.68 11.50 13.36
CA SER A 33 26.11 10.28 14.08
C SER A 33 24.93 9.43 14.59
N ILE A 34 23.90 9.27 13.75
CA ILE A 34 22.70 8.47 14.02
C ILE A 34 22.51 7.40 12.93
N SER A 35 21.67 6.40 13.19
CA SER A 35 21.36 5.38 12.17
C SER A 35 20.48 5.95 11.05
N GLU A 36 20.59 5.42 9.82
CA GLU A 36 19.70 5.79 8.72
C GLU A 36 18.22 5.54 9.05
N ASN A 37 17.93 4.52 9.86
CA ASN A 37 16.57 4.25 10.34
C ASN A 37 16.07 5.35 11.27
N THR A 38 16.95 5.90 12.12
CA THR A 38 16.64 7.05 12.99
C THR A 38 16.37 8.30 12.16
N VAL A 39 17.14 8.55 11.09
CA VAL A 39 16.87 9.66 10.14
C VAL A 39 15.48 9.51 9.52
N LYS A 40 15.13 8.30 9.03
CA LYS A 40 13.81 8.03 8.44
C LYS A 40 12.66 8.28 9.44
N VAL A 41 12.85 7.93 10.71
CA VAL A 41 11.86 8.20 11.77
C VAL A 41 11.70 9.70 12.02
N HIS A 42 12.80 10.46 12.11
CA HIS A 42 12.74 11.91 12.27
C HIS A 42 12.07 12.59 11.07
N LEU A 43 12.40 12.20 9.84
CA LEU A 43 11.75 12.75 8.64
C LEU A 43 10.25 12.48 8.61
N ARG A 44 9.82 11.27 8.99
CA ARG A 44 8.39 10.96 9.11
C ARG A 44 7.69 11.88 10.10
N ASN A 45 8.28 12.09 11.28
CA ASN A 45 7.71 12.99 12.28
C ASN A 45 7.67 14.44 11.78
N ILE A 46 8.73 14.91 11.13
CA ILE A 46 8.79 16.25 10.53
C ILE A 46 7.66 16.42 9.50
N TYR A 47 7.45 15.42 8.64
CA TYR A 47 6.40 15.46 7.62
C TYR A 47 5.01 15.54 8.26
N THR A 48 4.76 14.74 9.30
CA THR A 48 3.52 14.79 10.07
C THR A 48 3.32 16.15 10.74
N LYS A 49 4.34 16.73 11.35
CA LYS A 49 4.27 18.03 12.05
C LYS A 49 4.04 19.20 11.09
N LEU A 50 4.69 19.18 9.93
CA LEU A 50 4.59 20.21 8.90
C LEU A 50 3.38 20.03 7.95
N GLY A 51 2.70 18.88 8.00
CA GLY A 51 1.56 18.59 7.12
C GLY A 51 1.94 18.39 5.66
N VAL A 52 3.15 17.88 5.42
CA VAL A 52 3.72 17.67 4.07
C VAL A 52 3.94 16.19 3.80
N SER A 53 4.02 15.81 2.53
CA SER A 53 4.14 14.40 2.12
C SER A 53 5.50 14.07 1.52
N SER A 54 6.27 15.09 1.12
CA SER A 54 7.54 14.90 0.45
C SER A 54 8.67 15.74 1.04
N ARG A 55 9.90 15.32 0.75
CA ARG A 55 11.14 16.00 1.15
C ARG A 55 11.23 17.41 0.59
N THR A 56 10.83 17.60 -0.67
CA THR A 56 10.83 18.90 -1.35
C THR A 56 9.80 19.84 -0.73
N GLU A 57 8.62 19.34 -0.41
CA GLU A 57 7.59 20.09 0.32
C GLU A 57 8.06 20.47 1.73
N ALA A 58 8.68 19.55 2.47
CA ALA A 58 9.22 19.81 3.80
C ALA A 58 10.32 20.88 3.77
N THR A 59 11.20 20.85 2.77
CA THR A 59 12.25 21.85 2.57
C THR A 59 11.65 23.23 2.28
N THR A 60 10.63 23.27 1.39
CA THR A 60 9.94 24.51 1.04
C THR A 60 9.18 25.09 2.24
N ALA A 61 8.47 24.24 2.99
CA ALA A 61 7.74 24.62 4.19
C ALA A 61 8.69 25.12 5.30
N ALA A 62 9.82 24.45 5.52
CA ALA A 62 10.81 24.86 6.53
C ALA A 62 11.43 26.23 6.20
N LEU A 63 11.68 26.52 4.93
CA LEU A 63 12.16 27.84 4.47
C LEU A 63 11.08 28.92 4.60
N GLN A 64 9.83 28.62 4.24
CA GLN A 64 8.71 29.57 4.35
C GLN A 64 8.35 29.91 5.80
N LEU A 65 8.46 28.93 6.71
CA LEU A 65 8.21 29.11 8.14
C LEU A 65 9.41 29.71 8.89
N GLY A 66 10.55 29.93 8.20
CA GLY A 66 11.76 30.49 8.81
C GLY A 66 12.42 29.55 9.84
N LEU A 67 12.13 28.25 9.79
CA LEU A 67 12.63 27.26 10.75
C LEU A 67 14.09 26.90 10.51
N VAL A 68 14.60 27.13 9.29
CA VAL A 68 15.97 26.84 8.88
C VAL A 68 16.48 28.00 8.01
N THR A 69 17.71 28.46 8.27
CA THR A 69 18.40 29.45 7.43
C THR A 69 19.55 28.76 6.68
N ILE A 70 19.74 29.13 5.42
CA ILE A 70 20.89 28.68 4.62
C ILE A 70 22.08 29.59 4.97
N PRO A 71 23.18 29.08 5.54
CA PRO A 71 24.40 29.88 5.71
C PRO A 71 25.05 30.05 4.34
N GLY A 72 25.10 31.28 3.82
CA GLY A 72 25.85 31.57 2.59
C GLY A 72 25.21 32.54 1.59
N VAL A 73 24.02 33.10 1.86
CA VAL A 73 23.56 34.27 1.09
C VAL A 73 23.99 35.54 1.85
N GLU A 74 25.27 35.88 1.71
CA GLU A 74 25.68 37.27 1.87
C GLU A 74 24.94 38.09 0.82
N THR A 75 24.21 39.09 1.28
CA THR A 75 23.72 40.19 0.45
C THR A 75 24.93 40.93 -0.13
N ALA A 76 25.42 40.47 -1.28
CA ALA A 76 26.41 41.20 -2.06
C ALA A 76 25.69 42.32 -2.82
N VAL A 77 25.64 43.50 -2.18
CA VAL A 77 25.62 44.77 -2.90
C VAL A 77 26.89 44.79 -3.74
N THR A 78 26.75 44.64 -5.05
CA THR A 78 27.85 44.78 -6.00
C THR A 78 27.90 46.22 -6.48
N ASP A 79 28.79 47.00 -5.87
CA ASP A 79 29.42 48.14 -6.53
C ASP A 79 30.29 47.65 -7.70
N PRO A 80 30.42 48.44 -8.78
CA PRO A 80 31.02 48.00 -10.04
C PRO A 80 32.56 47.94 -9.98
N PRO A 81 33.22 47.05 -10.76
CA PRO A 81 34.67 46.95 -10.82
C PRO A 81 35.32 48.00 -11.74
N PRO A 82 36.63 48.27 -11.58
CA PRO A 82 37.31 49.44 -12.13
C PRO A 82 37.78 49.27 -13.58
N ALA A 83 38.04 50.42 -14.20
CA ALA A 83 38.57 50.59 -15.54
C ALA A 83 39.99 50.04 -15.73
N ALA A 84 40.25 49.52 -16.93
CA ALA A 84 41.57 49.47 -17.55
C ALA A 84 41.43 49.68 -19.06
N ASP A 85 42.21 50.64 -19.55
CA ASP A 85 42.20 51.21 -20.89
C ASP A 85 42.79 50.30 -21.99
N THR A 86 42.38 50.62 -23.23
CA THR A 86 43.17 50.84 -24.47
C THR A 86 42.59 50.05 -25.66
N ALA A 87 41.85 50.74 -26.56
CA ALA A 87 42.29 51.30 -27.85
C ALA A 87 42.06 50.26 -29.00
N VAL A 88 41.60 50.53 -30.23
CA VAL A 88 41.79 51.65 -31.19
C VAL A 88 40.71 51.54 -32.32
N ASP A 89 40.30 52.71 -32.84
CA ASP A 89 39.76 53.10 -34.18
C ASP A 89 38.68 52.32 -34.96
N GLY A 90 37.63 53.10 -35.31
CA GLY A 90 37.34 53.40 -36.73
C GLY A 90 36.06 52.80 -37.33
N PRO A 91 35.42 53.48 -38.30
CA PRO A 91 34.04 53.95 -38.13
C PRO A 91 33.03 53.25 -39.05
N ILE A 92 31.79 53.05 -38.58
CA ILE A 92 30.66 52.72 -39.46
C ILE A 92 29.40 53.50 -39.00
N THR A 93 29.12 54.55 -39.79
CA THR A 93 27.84 55.17 -40.13
C THR A 93 26.66 55.05 -39.17
N GLU A 94 26.27 56.22 -38.68
CA GLU A 94 25.03 56.58 -37.99
C GLU A 94 23.79 56.12 -38.80
N ALA A 95 23.11 55.09 -38.28
CA ALA A 95 21.75 54.77 -38.67
C ALA A 95 20.81 55.51 -37.72
N GLU A 96 19.99 56.40 -38.28
CA GLU A 96 18.91 57.10 -37.60
C GLU A 96 17.89 56.08 -37.07
N VAL A 97 17.96 55.76 -35.78
CA VAL A 97 16.97 54.95 -35.06
C VAL A 97 15.95 55.89 -34.46
N LEU A 98 14.72 55.86 -35.00
CA LEU A 98 13.55 56.49 -34.41
C LEU A 98 13.36 56.02 -32.96
N ASP A 99 13.19 56.97 -32.04
CA ASP A 99 12.72 56.72 -30.68
C ASP A 99 11.38 55.94 -30.70
N PRO A 100 11.23 54.84 -29.94
CA PRO A 100 9.93 54.22 -29.73
C PRO A 100 9.06 55.12 -28.83
N PRO A 101 7.76 55.28 -29.11
CA PRO A 101 6.89 56.11 -28.29
C PRO A 101 6.70 55.47 -26.92
N ALA A 102 6.75 56.32 -25.87
CA ALA A 102 6.50 55.92 -24.49
C ALA A 102 5.15 55.19 -24.33
N PRO A 103 5.05 54.16 -23.47
CA PRO A 103 3.79 53.48 -23.23
C PRO A 103 2.77 54.44 -22.57
N PRO A 104 1.48 54.38 -22.96
CA PRO A 104 0.48 55.25 -22.37
C PRO A 104 0.28 54.92 -20.89
N LYS A 105 0.51 55.92 -20.02
CA LYS A 105 0.18 55.88 -18.59
C LYS A 105 -1.35 55.92 -18.37
N ARG A 106 -2.08 54.91 -18.82
CA ARG A 106 -3.51 54.72 -18.54
C ARG A 106 -3.88 53.24 -18.59
N ALA A 107 -3.56 52.47 -17.55
CA ALA A 107 -4.25 51.20 -17.27
C ALA A 107 -3.93 50.57 -15.90
N ALA A 108 -2.94 51.04 -15.13
CA ALA A 108 -2.59 50.41 -13.84
C ALA A 108 -3.76 50.42 -12.81
N TRP A 109 -4.58 51.47 -12.82
CA TRP A 109 -5.78 51.54 -11.97
C TRP A 109 -6.90 50.61 -12.46
N LEU A 110 -7.03 50.41 -13.77
CA LEU A 110 -8.02 49.50 -14.36
C LEU A 110 -7.69 48.04 -14.04
N THR A 111 -6.42 47.65 -14.11
CA THR A 111 -5.96 46.32 -13.69
C THR A 111 -6.14 46.09 -12.19
N ALA A 112 -5.90 47.10 -11.35
CA ALA A 112 -6.14 46.99 -9.91
C ALA A 112 -7.64 46.87 -9.57
N VAL A 113 -8.51 47.57 -10.31
CA VAL A 113 -9.97 47.46 -10.16
C VAL A 113 -10.49 46.10 -10.64
N ILE A 114 -9.93 45.54 -11.73
CA ILE A 114 -10.30 44.21 -12.23
C ILE A 114 -9.84 43.12 -11.25
N VAL A 115 -8.60 43.19 -10.75
CA VAL A 115 -8.08 42.22 -9.76
C VAL A 115 -8.83 42.33 -8.44
N GLY A 116 -9.10 43.56 -7.96
CA GLY A 116 -9.93 43.79 -6.78
C GLY A 116 -11.36 43.26 -6.97
N GLY A 117 -11.95 43.46 -8.15
CA GLY A 117 -13.26 42.94 -8.51
C GLY A 117 -13.30 41.40 -8.53
N LEU A 118 -12.26 40.75 -9.07
CA LEU A 118 -12.14 39.29 -9.08
C LEU A 118 -11.96 38.70 -7.67
N ILE A 119 -11.21 39.38 -6.80
CA ILE A 119 -11.05 38.96 -5.40
C ILE A 119 -12.39 39.09 -4.65
N VAL A 120 -13.13 40.18 -4.85
CA VAL A 120 -14.46 40.35 -4.25
C VAL A 120 -15.45 39.32 -4.80
N ALA A 121 -15.40 39.02 -6.10
CA ALA A 121 -16.23 37.97 -6.70
C ALA A 121 -15.88 36.58 -6.14
N LEU A 122 -14.60 36.26 -5.96
CA LEU A 122 -14.15 35.01 -5.34
C LEU A 122 -14.58 34.91 -3.88
N LEU A 123 -14.46 36.00 -3.11
CA LEU A 123 -14.93 36.05 -1.72
C LEU A 123 -16.46 35.93 -1.63
N LEU A 124 -17.21 36.48 -2.58
CA LEU A 124 -18.65 36.31 -2.66
C LEU A 124 -19.03 34.87 -3.04
N ILE A 125 -18.29 34.24 -3.97
CA ILE A 125 -18.48 32.81 -4.31
C ILE A 125 -18.20 31.95 -3.08
N VAL A 126 -17.08 32.15 -2.38
CA VAL A 126 -16.75 31.44 -1.14
C VAL A 126 -17.78 31.69 -0.04
N ALA A 127 -18.32 32.90 0.08
CA ALA A 127 -19.38 33.21 1.05
C ALA A 127 -20.73 32.56 0.67
N ILE A 128 -21.06 32.49 -0.63
CA ILE A 128 -22.29 31.87 -1.13
C ILE A 128 -22.21 30.34 -0.98
N PHE A 129 -21.11 29.72 -1.38
CA PHE A 129 -20.88 28.28 -1.23
C PHE A 129 -20.64 27.88 0.23
N GLY A 130 -19.99 28.73 1.02
CA GLY A 130 -19.82 28.55 2.46
C GLY A 130 -21.14 28.60 3.23
N ARG A 131 -22.08 29.46 2.81
CA ARG A 131 -23.46 29.46 3.36
C ARG A 131 -24.27 28.25 2.93
N GLN A 132 -24.16 27.78 1.69
CA GLN A 132 -24.82 26.55 1.25
C GLN A 132 -24.30 25.30 1.98
N MET A 133 -23.03 25.27 2.39
CA MET A 133 -22.45 24.20 3.21
C MET A 133 -22.81 24.30 4.70
N LEU A 134 -23.09 25.50 5.23
CA LEU A 134 -23.48 25.69 6.64
C LEU A 134 -24.99 25.56 6.89
N GLU A 135 -25.84 25.67 5.86
CA GLU A 135 -27.30 25.68 6.00
C GLU A 135 -28.00 24.37 5.62
N ALA A 136 -27.26 23.32 5.24
CA ALA A 136 -27.86 21.99 5.14
C ALA A 136 -28.04 21.43 6.57
N PRO A 137 -29.25 21.32 7.13
CA PRO A 137 -29.43 20.54 8.34
C PRO A 137 -28.95 19.12 8.03
N PRO A 138 -28.25 18.43 8.96
CA PRO A 138 -28.01 17.01 8.77
C PRO A 138 -29.38 16.35 8.70
N THR A 139 -29.81 15.96 7.50
CA THR A 139 -30.88 14.97 7.40
C THR A 139 -30.34 13.79 8.18
N PRO A 140 -30.98 13.36 9.29
CA PRO A 140 -30.58 12.11 9.89
C PRO A 140 -30.86 11.06 8.82
N SER A 141 -29.83 10.63 8.12
CA SER A 141 -29.85 9.32 7.47
C SER A 141 -30.34 8.38 8.55
N PRO A 142 -31.39 7.57 8.32
CA PRO A 142 -31.78 6.59 9.30
C PRO A 142 -30.52 5.81 9.61
N THR A 143 -30.00 5.97 10.83
CA THR A 143 -28.95 5.12 11.37
C THR A 143 -29.61 3.75 11.40
N ALA A 144 -29.46 3.00 10.30
CA ALA A 144 -29.77 1.60 10.30
C ALA A 144 -28.91 1.05 11.42
N THR A 145 -29.55 0.66 12.52
CA THR A 145 -28.90 -0.08 13.57
C THR A 145 -28.31 -1.31 12.90
N LEU A 146 -27.01 -1.25 12.59
CA LEU A 146 -26.29 -2.36 12.00
C LEU A 146 -26.43 -3.47 13.03
N VAL A 147 -27.20 -4.51 12.69
CA VAL A 147 -27.23 -5.72 13.51
C VAL A 147 -25.78 -6.19 13.59
N PRO A 148 -25.19 -6.26 14.79
CA PRO A 148 -23.79 -6.65 14.93
C PRO A 148 -23.64 -8.07 14.38
N PHE A 149 -22.70 -8.26 13.46
CA PHE A 149 -22.36 -9.59 12.97
C PHE A 149 -21.49 -10.30 14.01
N VAL A 150 -21.90 -11.49 14.41
CA VAL A 150 -21.14 -12.35 15.33
C VAL A 150 -20.49 -13.46 14.53
N GLU A 151 -19.18 -13.64 14.70
CA GLU A 151 -18.45 -14.73 14.08
C GLU A 151 -18.77 -16.05 14.80
N GLU A 152 -19.07 -17.09 14.03
CA GLU A 152 -19.51 -18.38 14.57
C GLU A 152 -18.39 -19.44 14.44
N PRO A 153 -17.99 -20.13 15.51
CA PRO A 153 -16.93 -21.12 15.46
C PRO A 153 -17.35 -22.34 14.63
N ILE A 154 -16.41 -22.88 13.85
CA ILE A 154 -16.64 -24.09 13.05
C ILE A 154 -16.20 -25.32 13.85
N GLY A 155 -17.17 -25.98 14.47
CA GLY A 155 -16.93 -27.17 15.29
C GLY A 155 -15.91 -26.91 16.40
N GLN A 156 -14.98 -27.85 16.61
CA GLN A 156 -13.85 -27.69 17.56
C GLN A 156 -12.55 -27.25 16.85
N THR A 157 -12.66 -26.57 15.70
CA THR A 157 -11.50 -26.10 14.95
C THR A 157 -11.04 -24.73 15.46
N ARG A 158 -9.90 -24.24 14.94
CA ARG A 158 -9.44 -22.86 15.15
C ARG A 158 -10.01 -21.87 14.13
N TRP A 159 -11.03 -22.30 13.39
CA TRP A 159 -11.70 -21.50 12.37
C TRP A 159 -13.07 -21.04 12.85
N SER A 160 -13.43 -19.83 12.43
CA SER A 160 -14.78 -19.29 12.57
C SER A 160 -15.28 -18.79 11.22
N VAL A 161 -16.59 -18.84 11.01
CA VAL A 161 -17.27 -18.14 9.92
C VAL A 161 -17.27 -16.65 10.25
N SER A 162 -16.78 -15.86 9.31
CA SER A 162 -16.83 -14.40 9.37
C SER A 162 -17.81 -13.85 8.34
N ARG A 163 -17.94 -12.52 8.27
CA ARG A 163 -18.98 -11.90 7.45
C ARG A 163 -18.71 -12.19 5.98
N PRO A 164 -19.66 -12.82 5.25
CA PRO A 164 -19.44 -13.19 3.86
C PRO A 164 -19.23 -11.96 2.99
N LEU A 165 -18.56 -12.17 1.85
CA LEU A 165 -18.43 -11.18 0.80
C LEU A 165 -19.82 -10.73 0.32
N THR A 166 -19.90 -9.50 -0.18
CA THR A 166 -21.14 -8.96 -0.76
C THR A 166 -21.59 -9.73 -1.99
N ARG A 167 -20.64 -10.34 -2.71
CA ARG A 167 -20.87 -11.22 -3.86
C ARG A 167 -19.86 -12.38 -3.87
N PRO A 168 -20.27 -13.57 -4.37
CA PRO A 168 -19.32 -14.64 -4.62
C PRO A 168 -18.22 -14.21 -5.58
N THR A 169 -16.97 -14.32 -5.14
CA THR A 169 -15.80 -13.82 -5.89
C THR A 169 -14.65 -14.79 -5.73
N ALA A 170 -13.87 -15.01 -6.78
CA ALA A 170 -12.60 -15.76 -6.74
C ALA A 170 -11.51 -14.99 -7.49
N ASN A 171 -10.27 -15.49 -7.45
CA ASN A 171 -9.15 -14.93 -8.23
C ASN A 171 -8.90 -13.43 -7.96
N MET A 172 -9.24 -12.98 -6.75
CA MET A 172 -9.16 -11.59 -6.33
C MET A 172 -7.81 -11.30 -5.66
N ALA A 173 -7.39 -10.04 -5.71
CA ALA A 173 -6.34 -9.57 -4.83
C ALA A 173 -6.91 -9.30 -3.44
N THR A 174 -6.12 -9.63 -2.41
CA THR A 174 -6.41 -9.27 -1.01
C THR A 174 -5.21 -8.58 -0.38
N ALA A 175 -5.46 -7.59 0.46
CA ALA A 175 -4.44 -6.91 1.24
C ALA A 175 -5.02 -6.40 2.56
N ALA A 176 -4.18 -6.23 3.57
CA ALA A 176 -4.58 -5.68 4.86
C ALA A 176 -3.72 -4.47 5.22
N ILE A 177 -4.37 -3.41 5.72
CA ILE A 177 -3.71 -2.20 6.22
C ILE A 177 -4.35 -1.85 7.56
N GLY A 178 -3.56 -1.89 8.64
CA GLY A 178 -4.07 -1.68 9.99
C GLY A 178 -5.08 -2.77 10.36
N LEU A 179 -6.33 -2.37 10.64
CA LEU A 179 -7.45 -3.25 10.97
C LEU A 179 -8.43 -3.44 9.79
N ASP A 180 -8.10 -2.88 8.63
CA ASP A 180 -8.92 -3.01 7.44
C ASP A 180 -8.35 -4.07 6.52
N LEU A 181 -9.26 -4.89 5.98
CA LEU A 181 -8.97 -5.80 4.89
C LEU A 181 -9.59 -5.26 3.60
N PHE A 182 -8.90 -5.42 2.47
CA PHE A 182 -9.38 -5.03 1.16
C PHE A 182 -9.49 -6.26 0.25
N GLN A 183 -10.65 -6.41 -0.38
CA GLN A 183 -10.86 -7.29 -1.53
C GLN A 183 -10.84 -6.42 -2.80
N ILE A 184 -10.05 -6.79 -3.79
CA ILE A 184 -9.81 -6.00 -4.99
C ILE A 184 -9.97 -6.86 -6.23
N GLY A 185 -10.89 -6.48 -7.12
CA GLY A 185 -11.13 -7.15 -8.38
C GLY A 185 -11.53 -8.61 -8.22
N GLY A 186 -11.06 -9.46 -9.14
CA GLY A 186 -11.41 -10.87 -9.19
C GLY A 186 -12.51 -11.17 -10.20
N GLU A 187 -13.07 -12.36 -10.08
CA GLU A 187 -14.07 -12.90 -10.98
C GLU A 187 -15.34 -13.25 -10.22
N THR A 188 -16.47 -12.82 -10.77
CA THR A 188 -17.82 -13.08 -10.27
C THR A 188 -18.62 -13.81 -11.34
N ALA A 189 -19.88 -14.15 -11.04
CA ALA A 189 -20.81 -14.70 -12.05
C ALA A 189 -21.03 -13.74 -13.23
N ASP A 190 -20.84 -12.43 -13.03
CA ASP A 190 -20.97 -11.40 -14.07
C ASP A 190 -19.67 -11.21 -14.89
N GLY A 191 -18.60 -11.95 -14.57
CA GLY A 191 -17.29 -11.86 -15.19
C GLY A 191 -16.24 -11.16 -14.31
N VAL A 192 -15.16 -10.70 -14.95
CA VAL A 192 -14.05 -10.00 -14.29
C VAL A 192 -14.51 -8.60 -13.84
N VAL A 193 -14.31 -8.30 -12.55
CA VAL A 193 -14.78 -7.05 -11.92
C VAL A 193 -13.63 -6.15 -11.51
N ASN A 194 -13.95 -4.88 -11.28
CA ASN A 194 -13.04 -3.88 -10.72
C ASN A 194 -13.48 -3.35 -9.36
N SER A 195 -14.49 -3.96 -8.74
CA SER A 195 -14.99 -3.56 -7.44
C SER A 195 -13.92 -3.70 -6.37
N VAL A 196 -13.96 -2.81 -5.39
CA VAL A 196 -13.07 -2.81 -4.24
C VAL A 196 -13.95 -2.71 -3.01
N THR A 197 -13.84 -3.69 -2.12
CA THR A 197 -14.56 -3.66 -0.85
C THR A 197 -13.58 -3.66 0.32
N ARG A 198 -13.85 -2.82 1.31
CA ARG A 198 -13.12 -2.76 2.59
C ARG A 198 -13.94 -3.48 3.65
N TYR A 199 -13.33 -4.43 4.35
CA TYR A 199 -13.87 -5.03 5.54
C TYR A 199 -13.25 -4.38 6.78
N ASP A 200 -14.08 -3.71 7.55
CA ASP A 200 -13.74 -3.19 8.88
C ASP A 200 -13.87 -4.33 9.90
N THR A 201 -12.75 -4.79 10.47
CA THR A 201 -12.76 -5.93 11.41
C THR A 201 -13.24 -5.56 12.81
N LEU A 202 -13.44 -4.28 13.13
CA LEU A 202 -13.99 -3.84 14.41
C LEU A 202 -15.52 -3.83 14.36
N GLN A 203 -16.07 -3.31 13.26
CA GLN A 203 -17.50 -3.22 13.03
C GLN A 203 -18.09 -4.46 12.34
N ASN A 204 -17.22 -5.35 11.84
CA ASN A 204 -17.56 -6.49 11.01
C ASN A 204 -18.44 -6.06 9.83
N VAL A 205 -18.07 -5.00 9.10
CA VAL A 205 -18.86 -4.50 7.96
C VAL A 205 -18.04 -4.35 6.70
N TRP A 206 -18.66 -4.73 5.57
CA TRP A 206 -18.13 -4.46 4.23
C TRP A 206 -18.60 -3.09 3.76
N GLN A 207 -17.69 -2.32 3.16
CA GLN A 207 -17.94 -1.02 2.58
C GLN A 207 -17.37 -0.97 1.16
N GLU A 208 -18.13 -0.42 0.22
CA GLU A 208 -17.65 -0.19 -1.15
C GLU A 208 -16.66 0.97 -1.17
N MET A 209 -15.57 0.78 -1.89
CA MET A 209 -14.51 1.77 -2.07
C MET A 209 -14.42 2.20 -3.54
N ALA A 210 -13.52 3.12 -3.86
CA ALA A 210 -13.29 3.51 -5.24
C ALA A 210 -12.84 2.30 -6.07
N ALA A 211 -13.57 2.05 -7.15
CA ALA A 211 -13.29 0.93 -8.04
C ALA A 211 -11.91 1.09 -8.70
N LYS A 212 -11.23 -0.04 -8.91
CA LYS A 212 -9.98 -0.10 -9.65
C LYS A 212 -10.21 0.38 -11.09
N PRO A 213 -9.34 1.22 -11.69
CA PRO A 213 -9.58 1.70 -13.05
C PRO A 213 -9.58 0.57 -14.09
N THR A 214 -8.73 -0.44 -13.91
CA THR A 214 -8.69 -1.63 -14.78
C THR A 214 -9.25 -2.86 -14.06
N ALA A 215 -10.35 -3.43 -14.58
CA ALA A 215 -10.91 -4.70 -14.10
C ALA A 215 -9.95 -5.86 -14.35
N VAL A 216 -9.59 -6.60 -13.30
CA VAL A 216 -8.64 -7.71 -13.38
C VAL A 216 -9.03 -8.84 -12.43
N ALA A 217 -8.80 -10.07 -12.86
CA ALA A 217 -8.74 -11.26 -12.02
C ALA A 217 -7.31 -11.83 -12.03
N ASP A 218 -7.08 -12.95 -11.36
CA ASP A 218 -5.81 -13.68 -11.36
C ASP A 218 -4.64 -12.78 -10.96
N THR A 219 -4.81 -12.01 -9.90
CA THR A 219 -3.80 -11.08 -9.42
C THR A 219 -3.66 -11.16 -7.91
N THR A 220 -2.48 -10.83 -7.44
CA THR A 220 -2.18 -10.62 -6.02
C THR A 220 -1.98 -9.12 -5.78
N ALA A 221 -1.90 -8.73 -4.51
CA ALA A 221 -1.60 -7.37 -4.10
C ALA A 221 -0.58 -7.37 -2.96
N ALA A 222 0.17 -6.29 -2.87
CA ALA A 222 1.11 -6.07 -1.79
C ALA A 222 1.01 -4.65 -1.26
N VAL A 223 1.27 -4.49 0.04
CA VAL A 223 1.24 -3.20 0.72
C VAL A 223 2.65 -2.62 0.76
N LEU A 224 2.80 -1.39 0.30
CA LEU A 224 4.05 -0.66 0.42
C LEU A 224 3.76 0.78 0.85
N PHE A 225 4.39 1.20 1.95
CA PHE A 225 4.21 2.53 2.56
C PHE A 225 2.73 2.96 2.76
N GLY A 226 1.84 2.01 3.08
CA GLY A 226 0.42 2.29 3.36
C GLY A 226 -0.46 2.42 2.12
N GLU A 227 0.06 2.13 0.94
CA GLU A 227 -0.71 1.99 -0.30
C GLU A 227 -0.74 0.51 -0.73
N ILE A 228 -1.79 0.13 -1.47
CA ILE A 228 -1.96 -1.22 -2.00
C ILE A 228 -1.63 -1.20 -3.49
N TYR A 229 -0.66 -2.00 -3.89
CA TYR A 229 -0.24 -2.11 -5.29
C TYR A 229 -0.78 -3.39 -5.89
N VAL A 230 -1.34 -3.28 -7.09
CA VAL A 230 -1.92 -4.40 -7.84
C VAL A 230 -1.27 -4.48 -9.22
N PRO A 231 -0.22 -5.30 -9.39
CA PRO A 231 0.46 -5.47 -10.67
C PRO A 231 -0.19 -6.54 -11.54
N GLY A 232 -0.51 -6.20 -12.79
CA GLY A 232 -0.95 -7.13 -13.80
C GLY A 232 -2.37 -7.67 -13.56
N GLY A 233 -2.56 -8.94 -13.89
CA GLY A 233 -3.82 -9.66 -13.83
C GLY A 233 -4.41 -9.97 -15.21
N ARG A 234 -5.47 -10.79 -15.21
CA ARG A 234 -6.23 -11.20 -16.39
C ARG A 234 -7.41 -10.27 -16.63
N LEU A 235 -7.53 -9.75 -17.85
CA LEU A 235 -8.64 -8.92 -18.30
C LEU A 235 -9.89 -9.76 -18.61
N ALA A 236 -11.01 -9.08 -18.84
CA ALA A 236 -12.29 -9.72 -19.17
C ALA A 236 -12.27 -10.55 -20.47
N ASP A 237 -11.39 -10.21 -21.41
CA ASP A 237 -11.19 -10.97 -22.67
C ASP A 237 -10.23 -12.17 -22.50
N GLY A 238 -9.75 -12.41 -21.28
CA GLY A 238 -8.81 -13.49 -20.96
C GLY A 238 -7.34 -13.14 -21.16
N THR A 239 -7.01 -11.96 -21.69
CA THR A 239 -5.62 -11.57 -21.92
C THR A 239 -4.96 -11.03 -20.66
N PRO A 240 -3.67 -11.33 -20.42
CA PRO A 240 -2.92 -10.68 -19.34
C PRO A 240 -2.68 -9.20 -19.62
N THR A 241 -2.55 -8.40 -18.54
CA THR A 241 -2.17 -6.99 -18.63
C THR A 241 -0.84 -6.72 -17.94
N ASN A 242 -0.16 -5.65 -18.33
CA ASN A 242 1.04 -5.16 -17.66
C ASN A 242 0.76 -3.92 -16.79
N ARG A 243 -0.51 -3.50 -16.65
CA ARG A 243 -0.87 -2.32 -15.87
C ARG A 243 -0.59 -2.55 -14.40
N VAL A 244 -0.03 -1.53 -13.74
CA VAL A 244 0.13 -1.51 -12.28
C VAL A 244 -0.59 -0.29 -11.75
N GLU A 245 -1.49 -0.52 -10.81
CA GLU A 245 -2.32 0.52 -10.21
C GLU A 245 -2.13 0.48 -8.70
N ALA A 246 -1.90 1.64 -8.10
CA ALA A 246 -1.74 1.81 -6.66
C ALA A 246 -2.99 2.47 -6.08
N TYR A 247 -3.51 1.89 -5.01
CA TYR A 247 -4.65 2.39 -4.27
C TYR A 247 -4.19 3.05 -2.97
N SER A 248 -4.68 4.26 -2.73
CA SER A 248 -4.49 4.99 -1.48
C SER A 248 -5.77 4.90 -0.65
N PRO A 249 -5.81 4.08 0.43
CA PRO A 249 -6.97 4.01 1.31
C PRO A 249 -7.31 5.35 1.96
N ALA A 250 -6.29 6.15 2.28
CA ALA A 250 -6.45 7.46 2.89
C ALA A 250 -7.22 8.45 1.99
N ASN A 251 -7.02 8.36 0.68
CA ASN A 251 -7.68 9.22 -0.30
C ASN A 251 -8.87 8.55 -1.00
N ASN A 252 -9.09 7.25 -0.74
CA ASN A 252 -10.03 6.41 -1.48
C ASN A 252 -9.89 6.61 -3.00
N ALA A 253 -8.65 6.52 -3.50
CA ALA A 253 -8.34 6.86 -4.88
C ALA A 253 -7.23 5.97 -5.44
N TRP A 254 -7.29 5.77 -6.76
CA TRP A 254 -6.31 5.01 -7.52
C TRP A 254 -5.41 5.94 -8.33
N ARG A 255 -4.16 5.54 -8.51
CA ARG A 255 -3.22 6.17 -9.44
C ARG A 255 -2.46 5.09 -10.22
N PRO A 256 -2.18 5.32 -11.52
CA PRO A 256 -1.26 4.47 -12.24
C PRO A 256 0.17 4.66 -11.72
N VAL A 257 0.97 3.61 -11.79
CA VAL A 257 2.44 3.65 -11.60
C VAL A 257 3.11 2.99 -12.79
N ALA A 258 4.43 2.86 -12.78
CA ALA A 258 5.14 2.21 -13.88
C ALA A 258 4.59 0.79 -14.13
N ASN A 259 4.26 0.56 -15.39
CA ASN A 259 3.77 -0.73 -15.86
C ASN A 259 4.85 -1.82 -15.71
N LEU A 260 4.41 -3.06 -15.60
CA LEU A 260 5.29 -4.21 -15.67
C LEU A 260 6.03 -4.23 -17.02
N PRO A 261 7.29 -4.73 -17.06
CA PRO A 261 8.04 -4.88 -18.32
C PRO A 261 7.36 -5.81 -19.34
N GLN A 262 6.49 -6.71 -18.89
CA GLN A 262 5.65 -7.56 -19.73
C GLN A 262 4.28 -7.79 -19.09
N ALA A 263 3.30 -8.24 -19.87
CA ALA A 263 1.96 -8.56 -19.36
C ALA A 263 1.99 -9.88 -18.58
N ILE A 264 1.44 -9.87 -17.36
CA ILE A 264 1.49 -11.02 -16.45
C ILE A 264 0.15 -11.16 -15.74
N ALA A 265 -0.42 -12.34 -15.76
CA ALA A 265 -1.50 -12.76 -14.88
C ALA A 265 -1.05 -13.95 -14.02
N GLY A 266 -1.75 -14.24 -12.92
CA GLY A 266 -1.39 -15.29 -11.97
C GLY A 266 -0.03 -15.11 -11.29
N GLY A 267 0.53 -13.90 -11.32
CA GLY A 267 1.81 -13.58 -10.68
C GLY A 267 1.68 -13.40 -9.17
N LEU A 268 2.75 -13.70 -8.44
CA LEU A 268 2.83 -13.50 -6.99
C LEU A 268 3.55 -12.18 -6.68
N THR A 269 2.85 -11.25 -6.05
CA THR A 269 3.37 -9.96 -5.60
C THR A 269 3.68 -10.02 -4.12
N LEU A 270 4.93 -9.75 -3.74
CA LEU A 270 5.40 -9.68 -2.35
C LEU A 270 6.04 -8.32 -2.07
N THR A 271 6.29 -8.06 -0.79
CA THR A 271 6.93 -6.83 -0.30
C THR A 271 7.90 -7.19 0.82
N ASP A 272 9.03 -6.50 0.88
CA ASP A 272 9.93 -6.53 2.04
C ASP A 272 9.76 -5.29 2.95
N GLY A 273 8.75 -4.45 2.65
CA GLY A 273 8.49 -3.16 3.28
C GLY A 273 9.28 -1.99 2.68
N SER A 274 10.22 -2.25 1.76
CA SER A 274 11.00 -1.23 1.04
C SER A 274 10.74 -1.25 -0.47
N TYR A 275 10.58 -2.44 -1.05
CA TYR A 275 10.35 -2.68 -2.47
C TYR A 275 9.17 -3.63 -2.67
N LEU A 276 8.61 -3.63 -3.88
CA LEU A 276 7.70 -4.70 -4.33
C LEU A 276 8.47 -5.68 -5.21
N TYR A 277 8.03 -6.93 -5.16
CA TYR A 277 8.60 -8.02 -5.92
C TYR A 277 7.48 -8.74 -6.63
N LEU A 278 7.64 -9.03 -7.92
CA LEU A 278 6.71 -9.85 -8.69
C LEU A 278 7.43 -11.11 -9.16
N PHE A 279 6.83 -12.27 -8.93
CA PHE A 279 7.38 -13.56 -9.30
C PHE A 279 6.40 -14.38 -10.15
N GLY A 280 6.94 -14.96 -11.21
CA GLY A 280 6.25 -15.92 -12.08
C GLY A 280 5.04 -15.35 -12.80
N GLY A 281 3.99 -16.17 -12.90
CA GLY A 281 2.75 -15.88 -13.61
C GLY A 281 2.73 -16.47 -15.03
N TRP A 282 1.83 -15.98 -15.87
CA TRP A 282 1.66 -16.39 -17.27
C TRP A 282 1.41 -15.19 -18.18
N ASP A 283 1.92 -15.24 -19.42
CA ASP A 283 1.91 -14.12 -20.38
C ASP A 283 0.80 -14.21 -21.45
N GLY A 284 0.00 -15.27 -21.42
CA GLY A 284 -0.96 -15.58 -22.48
C GLY A 284 -0.69 -16.94 -23.12
N GLU A 285 0.57 -17.36 -23.10
CA GLU A 285 1.08 -18.53 -23.83
C GLU A 285 1.91 -19.45 -22.94
N ASN A 286 2.78 -18.89 -22.10
CA ASN A 286 3.76 -19.61 -21.30
C ASN A 286 3.64 -19.26 -19.83
N VAL A 287 3.90 -20.26 -18.98
CA VAL A 287 4.19 -20.02 -17.56
C VAL A 287 5.61 -19.49 -17.43
N LEU A 288 5.79 -18.49 -16.58
CA LEU A 288 6.98 -17.67 -16.51
C LEU A 288 7.82 -18.00 -15.27
N ASP A 289 9.13 -17.88 -15.40
CA ASP A 289 10.12 -17.86 -14.32
C ASP A 289 10.55 -16.42 -13.96
N THR A 290 9.83 -15.43 -14.47
CA THR A 290 10.23 -14.03 -14.36
C THR A 290 10.24 -13.57 -12.90
N ALA A 291 11.22 -12.73 -12.57
CA ALA A 291 11.32 -12.05 -11.29
C ALA A 291 11.61 -10.56 -11.52
N PHE A 292 10.78 -9.69 -10.97
CA PHE A 292 10.97 -8.24 -11.04
C PHE A 292 10.95 -7.61 -9.66
N LEU A 293 11.73 -6.54 -9.50
CA LEU A 293 11.70 -5.65 -8.35
C LEU A 293 11.22 -4.27 -8.81
N TYR A 294 10.27 -3.70 -8.07
CA TYR A 294 9.81 -2.33 -8.26
C TYR A 294 10.37 -1.42 -7.17
N ASP A 295 11.03 -0.36 -7.60
CA ASP A 295 11.49 0.73 -6.74
C ASP A 295 10.52 1.91 -6.85
N LEU A 296 9.88 2.22 -5.72
CA LEU A 296 8.94 3.34 -5.63
C LEU A 296 9.64 4.70 -5.81
N ASN A 297 10.91 4.83 -5.46
CA ASN A 297 11.63 6.11 -5.53
C ASN A 297 11.90 6.52 -6.98
N THR A 298 12.15 5.53 -7.85
CA THR A 298 12.40 5.75 -9.28
C THR A 298 11.17 5.47 -10.15
N ASP A 299 10.07 4.96 -9.54
CA ASP A 299 8.87 4.50 -10.24
C ASP A 299 9.25 3.60 -11.42
N SER A 300 9.97 2.50 -11.13
CA SER A 300 10.50 1.64 -12.18
C SER A 300 10.68 0.21 -11.73
N TRP A 301 10.47 -0.72 -12.66
CA TRP A 301 10.79 -2.13 -12.50
C TRP A 301 12.19 -2.44 -13.03
N ARG A 302 12.91 -3.31 -12.32
CA ARG A 302 14.14 -3.93 -12.81
C ARG A 302 14.07 -5.46 -12.70
N PRO A 303 14.78 -6.20 -13.56
CA PRO A 303 14.88 -7.64 -13.44
C PRO A 303 15.66 -8.05 -12.17
N LEU A 304 15.25 -9.18 -11.61
CA LEU A 304 15.98 -9.99 -10.64
C LEU A 304 16.40 -11.31 -11.29
N PRO A 305 17.28 -12.10 -10.65
CA PRO A 305 17.52 -13.47 -11.10
C PRO A 305 16.21 -14.26 -11.20
N PRO A 306 16.00 -15.00 -12.31
CA PRO A 306 14.74 -15.70 -12.56
C PRO A 306 14.52 -16.79 -11.51
N LEU A 307 13.24 -17.12 -11.28
CA LEU A 307 12.84 -18.25 -10.46
C LEU A 307 13.53 -19.53 -10.97
N PRO A 308 14.01 -20.41 -10.07
CA PRO A 308 14.60 -21.69 -10.47
C PRO A 308 13.63 -22.60 -11.24
N GLN A 309 12.32 -22.41 -11.03
CA GLN A 309 11.26 -23.12 -11.72
C GLN A 309 10.14 -22.14 -12.09
N ALA A 310 9.77 -22.09 -13.37
CA ALA A 310 8.62 -21.34 -13.85
C ALA A 310 7.33 -21.78 -13.14
N LYS A 311 6.52 -20.82 -12.68
CA LYS A 311 5.27 -21.10 -11.97
C LYS A 311 4.28 -19.94 -12.04
N ALA A 312 3.00 -20.27 -12.19
CA ALA A 312 1.87 -19.36 -12.05
C ALA A 312 1.00 -19.77 -10.86
N PHE A 313 0.20 -18.83 -10.33
CA PHE A 313 -0.72 -19.05 -9.21
C PHE A 313 -0.02 -19.63 -7.97
N ALA A 314 1.22 -19.19 -7.74
CA ALA A 314 2.03 -19.57 -6.59
C ALA A 314 1.59 -18.80 -5.34
N ALA A 315 1.84 -19.40 -4.19
CA ALA A 315 1.70 -18.78 -2.89
C ALA A 315 3.07 -18.27 -2.40
N GLY A 316 3.08 -17.40 -1.40
CA GLY A 316 4.34 -16.97 -0.80
C GLY A 316 4.24 -15.87 0.24
N GLY A 317 5.39 -15.39 0.68
CA GLY A 317 5.50 -14.40 1.74
C GLY A 317 6.93 -14.09 2.14
N GLN A 318 7.13 -12.95 2.79
CA GLN A 318 8.42 -12.61 3.39
C GLN A 318 8.53 -13.24 4.77
N VAL A 319 9.55 -14.07 5.00
CA VAL A 319 9.81 -14.74 6.28
C VAL A 319 11.30 -14.68 6.58
N THR A 320 11.67 -14.24 7.79
CA THR A 320 13.08 -14.15 8.25
C THR A 320 14.03 -13.45 7.26
N GLY A 321 13.54 -12.42 6.55
CA GLY A 321 14.35 -11.65 5.59
C GLY A 321 14.48 -12.26 4.18
N SER A 322 13.87 -13.43 3.92
CA SER A 322 13.81 -14.02 2.57
C SER A 322 12.39 -13.97 2.02
N LEU A 323 12.26 -13.91 0.70
CA LEU A 323 10.98 -14.00 0.00
C LEU A 323 10.77 -15.42 -0.48
N TYR A 324 9.75 -16.08 0.07
CA TYR A 324 9.42 -17.47 -0.28
C TYR A 324 8.36 -17.49 -1.38
N VAL A 325 8.61 -18.31 -2.40
CA VAL A 325 7.68 -18.61 -3.49
C VAL A 325 7.46 -20.12 -3.50
N VAL A 326 6.22 -20.54 -3.28
CA VAL A 326 5.86 -21.94 -3.01
C VAL A 326 4.69 -22.39 -3.86
N GLY A 327 4.75 -23.63 -4.32
CA GLY A 327 3.72 -24.25 -5.14
C GLY A 327 3.49 -23.56 -6.48
N GLY A 328 2.21 -23.37 -6.85
CA GLY A 328 1.79 -22.90 -8.17
C GLY A 328 1.66 -24.05 -9.17
N THR A 329 1.65 -23.71 -10.45
CA THR A 329 1.62 -24.66 -11.57
C THR A 329 2.60 -24.26 -12.66
N ASP A 330 3.19 -25.24 -13.34
CA ASP A 330 4.05 -25.09 -14.51
C ASP A 330 3.29 -25.15 -15.85
N GLY A 331 1.95 -25.07 -15.82
CA GLY A 331 1.08 -25.15 -17.00
C GLY A 331 0.48 -26.54 -17.21
N GLY A 332 0.84 -27.52 -16.39
CA GLY A 332 0.21 -28.83 -16.36
C GLY A 332 -0.20 -29.27 -14.95
N VAL A 333 0.76 -29.41 -14.04
CA VAL A 333 0.55 -30.02 -12.72
C VAL A 333 0.69 -28.97 -11.62
N ALA A 334 0.06 -29.20 -10.47
CA ALA A 334 0.37 -28.43 -9.28
C ALA A 334 1.77 -28.79 -8.76
N LEU A 335 2.43 -27.83 -8.15
CA LEU A 335 3.80 -27.96 -7.64
C LEU A 335 3.80 -27.93 -6.12
N ASP A 336 4.74 -28.64 -5.50
CA ASP A 336 5.05 -28.59 -4.06
C ASP A 336 6.38 -27.86 -3.78
N SER A 337 7.09 -27.45 -4.82
CA SER A 337 8.42 -26.86 -4.73
C SER A 337 8.41 -25.54 -3.95
N CYS A 338 9.51 -25.30 -3.26
CA CYS A 338 9.73 -24.14 -2.41
C CYS A 338 11.07 -23.50 -2.79
N HIS A 339 11.03 -22.23 -3.19
CA HIS A 339 12.23 -21.44 -3.45
C HIS A 339 12.20 -20.16 -2.61
N ALA A 340 13.34 -19.81 -2.02
CA ALA A 340 13.51 -18.63 -1.20
C ALA A 340 14.56 -17.69 -1.83
N LEU A 341 14.16 -16.47 -2.15
CA LEU A 341 15.07 -15.41 -2.57
C LEU A 341 15.64 -14.73 -1.33
N ASP A 342 16.97 -14.79 -1.17
CA ASP A 342 17.69 -13.93 -0.25
C ASP A 342 17.76 -12.53 -0.86
N ILE A 343 17.07 -11.56 -0.24
CA ILE A 343 16.95 -10.20 -0.77
C ILE A 343 18.26 -9.40 -0.71
N THR A 344 19.22 -9.81 0.12
CA THR A 344 20.50 -9.11 0.28
C THR A 344 21.49 -9.50 -0.80
N THR A 345 21.50 -10.79 -1.14
CA THR A 345 22.41 -11.36 -2.13
C THR A 345 21.76 -11.50 -3.51
N GLU A 346 20.44 -11.35 -3.61
CA GLU A 346 19.62 -11.63 -4.79
C GLU A 346 19.85 -13.06 -5.30
N THR A 347 19.95 -14.03 -4.40
CA THR A 347 20.16 -15.44 -4.76
C THR A 347 19.00 -16.33 -4.34
N TRP A 348 18.64 -17.27 -5.21
CA TRP A 348 17.64 -18.28 -4.92
C TRP A 348 18.27 -19.45 -4.16
N ASN A 349 17.57 -19.89 -3.12
CA ASN A 349 17.90 -21.07 -2.34
C ASN A 349 16.69 -22.00 -2.35
N ASP A 350 16.95 -23.30 -2.41
CA ASP A 350 15.89 -24.29 -2.23
C ASP A 350 15.49 -24.38 -0.77
N CYS A 351 14.19 -24.51 -0.53
CA CYS A 351 13.63 -24.83 0.78
C CYS A 351 12.85 -26.15 0.73
N PRO A 352 12.57 -26.77 1.89
CA PRO A 352 11.80 -28.00 1.94
C PRO A 352 10.48 -27.87 1.15
N SER A 353 10.18 -28.87 0.32
CA SER A 353 8.90 -28.92 -0.40
C SER A 353 7.71 -28.96 0.57
N MET A 354 6.59 -28.42 0.13
CA MET A 354 5.30 -28.52 0.81
C MET A 354 4.88 -29.98 1.01
N LEU A 355 3.94 -30.24 1.92
CA LEU A 355 3.43 -31.59 2.18
C LEU A 355 2.53 -32.10 1.05
N ALA A 356 1.95 -31.19 0.26
CA ALA A 356 1.18 -31.51 -0.93
C ALA A 356 1.44 -30.46 -2.02
N PRO A 357 1.41 -30.84 -3.30
CA PRO A 357 1.42 -29.89 -4.40
C PRO A 357 0.14 -29.06 -4.42
N ARG A 358 0.24 -27.76 -4.72
CA ARG A 358 -0.92 -26.84 -4.72
C ARG A 358 -0.75 -25.73 -5.74
N SER A 359 -1.79 -25.45 -6.51
CA SER A 359 -1.94 -24.24 -7.31
C SER A 359 -3.17 -23.45 -6.88
N GLY A 360 -3.15 -22.12 -7.05
CA GLY A 360 -4.29 -21.27 -6.66
C GLY A 360 -4.54 -21.24 -5.15
N ALA A 361 -3.53 -21.58 -4.33
CA ALA A 361 -3.58 -21.43 -2.88
C ALA A 361 -3.41 -19.95 -2.52
N GLY A 362 -4.06 -19.50 -1.45
CA GLY A 362 -3.78 -18.21 -0.85
C GLY A 362 -2.70 -18.32 0.21
N SER A 363 -2.02 -17.23 0.53
CA SER A 363 -1.01 -17.22 1.59
C SER A 363 -1.07 -16.00 2.48
N ALA A 364 -0.58 -16.17 3.71
CA ALA A 364 -0.36 -15.10 4.65
C ALA A 364 0.87 -15.38 5.50
N VAL A 365 1.58 -14.32 5.92
CA VAL A 365 2.67 -14.44 6.89
C VAL A 365 2.16 -14.00 8.25
N LEU A 366 2.27 -14.89 9.24
CA LEU A 366 1.87 -14.58 10.60
C LEU A 366 2.83 -15.24 11.59
N PHE A 367 3.26 -14.51 12.61
CA PHE A 367 4.25 -14.96 13.60
C PHE A 367 5.53 -15.54 12.98
N ASN A 368 6.03 -14.91 11.90
CA ASN A 368 7.20 -15.36 11.14
C ASN A 368 7.07 -16.78 10.57
N LYS A 369 5.84 -17.18 10.24
CA LYS A 369 5.53 -18.44 9.55
C LYS A 369 4.74 -18.12 8.29
N LEU A 370 5.02 -18.85 7.21
CA LEU A 370 4.28 -18.75 5.96
C LEU A 370 3.13 -19.75 6.00
N TYR A 371 1.90 -19.27 6.03
CA TYR A 371 0.70 -20.09 5.90
C TYR A 371 0.29 -20.15 4.44
N VAL A 372 0.01 -21.36 3.96
CA VAL A 372 -0.52 -21.66 2.62
C VAL A 372 -1.88 -22.33 2.81
N ILE A 373 -2.93 -21.61 2.41
CA ILE A 373 -4.32 -21.96 2.66
C ILE A 373 -4.98 -22.42 1.37
N GLY A 374 -5.52 -23.64 1.39
CA GLY A 374 -6.26 -24.19 0.26
C GLY A 374 -5.39 -24.52 -0.96
N GLY A 375 -5.92 -24.26 -2.16
CA GLY A 375 -5.36 -24.64 -3.46
C GLY A 375 -5.93 -25.95 -4.01
N LEU A 376 -5.47 -26.32 -5.20
CA LEU A 376 -5.85 -27.53 -5.94
C LEU A 376 -4.62 -28.30 -6.42
N ASP A 377 -4.76 -29.62 -6.50
CA ASP A 377 -3.85 -30.52 -7.21
C ASP A 377 -4.61 -31.25 -8.31
N GLY A 378 -4.75 -30.59 -9.47
CA GLY A 378 -5.67 -31.03 -10.53
C GLY A 378 -7.10 -31.13 -9.99
N ASP A 379 -7.75 -32.27 -10.23
CA ASP A 379 -9.11 -32.54 -9.75
C ASP A 379 -9.16 -33.07 -8.30
N GLN A 380 -7.99 -33.30 -7.66
CA GLN A 380 -7.96 -33.86 -6.32
C GLN A 380 -8.16 -32.78 -5.26
N PRO A 381 -9.14 -32.96 -4.36
CA PRO A 381 -9.39 -31.96 -3.35
C PRO A 381 -8.35 -31.99 -2.24
N ILE A 382 -7.70 -30.85 -2.01
CA ILE A 382 -6.79 -30.69 -0.88
C ILE A 382 -7.58 -30.27 0.35
N THR A 383 -7.64 -31.16 1.33
CA THR A 383 -8.54 -31.02 2.51
C THR A 383 -7.89 -30.39 3.74
N PHE A 384 -6.62 -30.02 3.64
CA PHE A 384 -5.88 -29.37 4.71
C PHE A 384 -5.07 -28.21 4.15
N SER A 385 -4.73 -27.26 5.01
CA SER A 385 -3.79 -26.18 4.72
C SER A 385 -2.48 -26.48 5.43
N GLU A 386 -1.43 -25.71 5.19
CA GLU A 386 -0.15 -25.96 5.84
C GLU A 386 0.59 -24.66 6.15
N PHE A 387 1.55 -24.72 7.06
CA PHE A 387 2.46 -23.61 7.28
C PHE A 387 3.91 -24.07 7.34
N TYR A 388 4.80 -23.21 6.88
CA TYR A 388 6.24 -23.37 6.97
C TYR A 388 6.77 -22.64 8.20
N ASP A 389 7.55 -23.35 9.01
CA ASP A 389 8.34 -22.76 10.09
C ASP A 389 9.82 -22.64 9.65
N PRO A 390 10.34 -21.41 9.47
CA PRO A 390 11.73 -21.21 9.04
C PRO A 390 12.75 -21.64 10.10
N ASN A 391 12.38 -21.72 11.39
CA ASN A 391 13.31 -22.06 12.45
C ASN A 391 13.61 -23.56 12.48
N THR A 392 12.64 -24.39 12.09
CA THR A 392 12.79 -25.84 12.00
C THR A 392 12.96 -26.31 10.57
N ALA A 393 12.75 -25.43 9.59
CA ALA A 393 12.70 -25.77 8.17
C ALA A 393 11.74 -26.95 7.90
N THR A 394 10.51 -26.84 8.39
CA THR A 394 9.50 -27.89 8.22
C THR A 394 8.13 -27.31 7.90
N TRP A 395 7.37 -28.02 7.07
CA TRP A 395 5.95 -27.80 6.88
C TRP A 395 5.12 -28.57 7.90
N GLN A 396 4.04 -27.96 8.37
CA GLN A 396 3.11 -28.54 9.34
C GLN A 396 1.66 -28.32 8.91
N VAL A 397 0.82 -29.30 9.22
CA VAL A 397 -0.60 -29.27 8.86
C VAL A 397 -1.36 -28.21 9.67
N VAL A 398 -2.16 -27.42 8.96
CA VAL A 398 -3.26 -26.60 9.46
C VAL A 398 -4.57 -27.30 9.09
N ASN A 399 -5.24 -27.84 10.10
CA ASN A 399 -6.56 -28.44 9.90
C ASN A 399 -7.52 -27.37 9.37
N THR A 400 -7.96 -27.56 8.12
CA THR A 400 -8.93 -26.69 7.44
C THR A 400 -10.31 -27.32 7.62
N PRO A 401 -11.37 -26.53 7.86
CA PRO A 401 -12.68 -27.09 8.05
C PRO A 401 -13.16 -27.77 6.77
N MET A 402 -13.68 -28.99 6.88
CA MET A 402 -14.41 -29.60 5.77
C MET A 402 -15.81 -28.99 5.73
N LEU A 403 -16.09 -28.22 4.69
CA LEU A 403 -17.39 -27.62 4.44
C LEU A 403 -18.13 -28.50 3.42
N GLU A 404 -18.98 -29.41 3.91
CA GLU A 404 -19.87 -30.29 3.11
C GLU A 404 -19.18 -31.06 1.95
N GLU A 405 -19.94 -31.50 0.93
CA GLU A 405 -19.56 -32.54 -0.07
C GLU A 405 -18.41 -32.14 -1.03
N HIS A 406 -17.94 -30.89 -1.02
CA HIS A 406 -16.89 -30.38 -1.93
C HIS A 406 -15.78 -29.60 -1.19
N PRO A 407 -14.73 -30.29 -0.71
CA PRO A 407 -13.76 -29.75 0.25
C PRO A 407 -12.63 -28.88 -0.36
N THR A 408 -12.79 -28.30 -1.56
CA THR A 408 -11.69 -27.55 -2.20
C THR A 408 -11.75 -26.07 -1.91
N TRP A 409 -10.79 -25.57 -1.14
CA TRP A 409 -10.62 -24.13 -0.92
C TRP A 409 -9.71 -23.56 -2.00
N SER A 410 -10.23 -23.27 -3.19
CA SER A 410 -9.38 -22.84 -4.32
C SER A 410 -9.55 -21.38 -4.67
N ASN A 411 -8.47 -20.73 -5.14
CA ASN A 411 -8.49 -19.38 -5.67
C ASN A 411 -9.08 -18.34 -4.70
N MET A 412 -8.84 -18.57 -3.40
CA MET A 412 -9.30 -17.71 -2.32
C MET A 412 -8.39 -16.49 -2.16
N GLY A 413 -8.99 -15.37 -1.74
CA GLY A 413 -8.24 -14.25 -1.22
C GLY A 413 -7.80 -14.53 0.22
N VAL A 414 -6.51 -14.51 0.50
CA VAL A 414 -5.97 -14.78 1.84
C VAL A 414 -5.06 -13.64 2.28
N THR A 415 -5.27 -13.15 3.49
CA THR A 415 -4.42 -12.14 4.12
C THR A 415 -4.57 -12.23 5.63
N ASN A 416 -3.67 -11.60 6.38
CA ASN A 416 -3.78 -11.51 7.84
C ASN A 416 -4.13 -10.10 8.31
N VAL A 417 -4.90 -10.01 9.39
CA VAL A 417 -5.13 -8.80 10.18
C VAL A 417 -4.77 -9.14 11.61
N GLU A 418 -3.88 -8.35 12.21
CA GLU A 418 -3.31 -8.61 13.54
C GLU A 418 -2.82 -10.07 13.69
N THR A 419 -3.47 -10.84 14.57
CA THR A 419 -3.11 -12.23 14.91
C THR A 419 -4.02 -13.25 14.24
N ARG A 420 -4.75 -12.88 13.20
CA ARG A 420 -5.79 -13.69 12.55
C ARG A 420 -5.57 -13.74 11.05
N ILE A 421 -5.85 -14.88 10.44
CA ILE A 421 -5.78 -15.07 8.98
C ILE A 421 -7.19 -15.16 8.45
N TYR A 422 -7.50 -14.32 7.45
CA TYR A 422 -8.78 -14.28 6.76
C TYR A 422 -8.63 -15.01 5.42
N ALA A 423 -9.57 -15.90 5.12
CA ALA A 423 -9.71 -16.59 3.85
C ALA A 423 -11.08 -16.26 3.25
N LEU A 424 -11.10 -15.67 2.07
CA LEU A 424 -12.25 -14.99 1.48
C LEU A 424 -12.61 -15.56 0.11
N GLY A 425 -13.89 -15.85 -0.06
CA GLY A 425 -14.47 -16.29 -1.32
C GLY A 425 -13.80 -17.53 -1.87
N GLY A 426 -13.38 -17.45 -3.13
CA GLY A 426 -12.78 -18.55 -3.88
C GLY A 426 -13.81 -19.42 -4.57
N ARG A 427 -13.39 -20.64 -4.90
CA ARG A 427 -14.19 -21.65 -5.59
C ARG A 427 -14.19 -22.94 -4.79
N PHE A 428 -15.37 -23.51 -4.60
CA PHE A 428 -15.57 -24.89 -4.14
C PHE A 428 -16.04 -25.68 -5.35
N ALA A 429 -15.20 -26.62 -5.80
CA ALA A 429 -15.30 -27.19 -7.14
C ALA A 429 -15.45 -26.08 -8.21
N ASP A 430 -16.53 -26.08 -8.98
CA ASP A 430 -16.79 -25.07 -10.01
C ASP A 430 -17.59 -23.85 -9.52
N GLU A 431 -18.06 -23.88 -8.27
CA GLU A 431 -18.95 -22.86 -7.72
C GLU A 431 -18.20 -21.72 -7.03
N LEU A 432 -18.49 -20.48 -7.42
CA LEU A 432 -18.00 -19.28 -6.75
C LEU A 432 -18.60 -19.17 -5.35
N GLN A 433 -17.75 -18.84 -4.39
CA GLN A 433 -18.14 -18.72 -2.99
C GLN A 433 -18.09 -17.27 -2.51
N ALA A 434 -19.03 -16.93 -1.63
CA ALA A 434 -19.00 -15.69 -0.86
C ALA A 434 -18.53 -15.90 0.59
N GLY A 435 -18.27 -17.14 0.98
CA GLY A 435 -17.86 -17.50 2.35
C GLY A 435 -16.61 -16.73 2.78
N SER A 436 -16.58 -16.33 4.05
CA SER A 436 -15.44 -15.70 4.69
C SER A 436 -15.13 -16.48 5.96
N TYR A 437 -13.87 -16.84 6.15
CA TYR A 437 -13.42 -17.70 7.24
C TYR A 437 -12.20 -17.10 7.90
N VAL A 438 -12.12 -17.25 9.22
CA VAL A 438 -11.03 -16.68 10.01
C VAL A 438 -10.36 -17.74 10.84
N TYR A 439 -9.06 -17.91 10.63
CA TYR A 439 -8.20 -18.78 11.40
C TYR A 439 -7.50 -18.01 12.52
N THR A 440 -7.59 -18.54 13.74
CA THR A 440 -6.97 -17.96 14.93
C THR A 440 -5.90 -18.92 15.48
N PRO A 441 -4.61 -18.74 15.14
CA PRO A 441 -3.54 -19.65 15.56
C PRO A 441 -3.27 -19.65 17.07
N VAL A 442 -3.52 -18.54 17.77
CA VAL A 442 -3.24 -18.39 19.21
C VAL A 442 -4.52 -18.52 20.02
N ILE A 443 -4.53 -19.42 21.01
CA ILE A 443 -5.72 -19.74 21.82
C ILE A 443 -5.80 -18.88 23.11
N TYR A 444 -4.69 -18.27 23.55
CA TYR A 444 -4.63 -17.53 24.82
C TYR A 444 -4.80 -16.02 24.63
N GLN A 445 -5.99 -15.51 24.93
CA GLN A 445 -6.16 -14.14 25.41
C GLN A 445 -6.08 -14.18 26.94
N THR A 446 -5.01 -13.67 27.54
CA THR A 446 -5.00 -13.44 29.00
C THR A 446 -5.94 -12.29 29.28
N PHE A 447 -7.16 -12.61 29.75
CA PHE A 447 -8.03 -11.62 30.35
C PHE A 447 -7.35 -11.13 31.64
N ILE A 448 -6.83 -9.90 31.65
CA ILE A 448 -6.45 -9.24 32.90
C ILE A 448 -7.74 -8.62 33.43
N PRO A 449 -8.42 -9.20 34.45
CA PRO A 449 -9.54 -8.53 35.06
C PRO A 449 -9.04 -7.20 35.63
N ALA A 450 -9.63 -6.09 35.19
CA ALA A 450 -9.43 -4.82 35.86
C ALA A 450 -9.83 -5.03 37.33
N ALA A 451 -8.88 -4.81 38.25
CA ALA A 451 -9.15 -4.90 39.67
C ALA A 451 -10.35 -3.99 39.97
N ALA A 452 -11.41 -4.57 40.54
CA ALA A 452 -12.52 -3.80 41.06
C ALA A 452 -11.94 -2.76 42.01
N ALA A 453 -12.12 -1.47 41.69
CA ALA A 453 -11.84 -0.42 42.65
C ALA A 453 -12.75 -0.69 43.85
N GLU A 454 -12.16 -1.16 44.96
CA GLU A 454 -12.82 -1.22 46.24
C GLU A 454 -13.25 0.21 46.58
N SER A 455 -14.52 0.53 46.34
CA SER A 455 -15.12 1.74 46.87
C SER A 455 -15.21 1.56 48.37
N GLY A 456 -14.22 2.09 49.08
CA GLY A 456 -14.33 2.34 50.52
C GLY A 456 -15.54 3.21 50.78
N GLY A 457 -16.53 2.64 51.46
CA GLY A 457 -17.75 3.30 51.89
C GLY A 457 -18.06 2.88 53.32
N GLU A 458 -17.90 3.83 54.23
CA GLU A 458 -17.91 3.72 55.69
C GLU A 458 -19.10 3.00 56.32
N ALA A 459 -18.80 2.40 57.47
CA ALA A 459 -19.74 1.92 58.46
C ALA A 459 -20.60 3.06 59.04
N THR A 460 -21.89 2.81 59.21
CA THR A 460 -22.69 3.45 60.25
C THR A 460 -23.45 2.40 61.04
N GLN A 461 -23.12 2.36 62.33
CA GLN A 461 -23.80 1.62 63.40
C GLN A 461 -25.24 2.11 63.60
N GLU A 462 -26.08 1.14 63.93
CA GLU A 462 -27.43 1.21 64.50
C GLU A 462 -27.45 1.93 65.88
N PRO A 463 -28.62 2.36 66.38
CA PRO A 463 -29.64 1.43 66.87
C PRO A 463 -31.08 1.65 66.40
#